data_AF-A0A967HLS3-F1
#
_entry.id   AF-A0A967HLS3-F1
#
_cell.length_a   1.000
_cell.length_b   1.000
_cell.length_c   1.000
_cell.angle_alpha   90.00
_cell.angle_beta   90.00
_cell.angle_gamma   90.00
#
_symmetry.space_group_name_H-M   'P 1'
#
loop_
_entity.id
_entity.type
_entity.pdbx_description
1 polymer ?
#
loop_
_entity_poly.entity_id
_entity_poly.type
_entity_poly.pdbx_seq_one_letter_code
_entity_poly.pdbx_strand_id
1 'polypeptide(L)'
;VVVAARARTDRRVHAVAPDLDGRDAFALDSLDDPGEGWARYVRGVAALLDRAGDGLPGADLAVAGDVPVGAGMSSSAALEVAVATALSAL
;
A
#
# COMPACT_ATOMS: atom_id res chain seq x y z
N VAL A 1 8.49 7.03 7.07
CA VAL A 1 7.19 6.53 6.55
C VAL A 1 6.56 5.64 7.61
N VAL A 2 5.32 5.89 7.96
CA VAL A 2 4.52 5.12 8.92
C VAL A 2 3.27 4.65 8.19
N VAL A 3 2.90 3.38 8.39
CA VAL A 3 1.68 2.78 7.83
C VAL A 3 0.87 2.16 8.95
N ALA A 4 -0.38 2.58 9.10
CA ALA A 4 -1.37 1.88 9.90
C ALA A 4 -2.21 1.00 8.98
N ALA A 5 -2.51 -0.23 9.41
CA ALA A 5 -3.30 -1.18 8.64
C ALA A 5 -4.40 -1.82 9.49
N ARG A 6 -5.53 -2.11 8.86
CA ARG A 6 -6.62 -2.89 9.44
C ARG A 6 -7.14 -3.88 8.41
N ALA A 7 -7.31 -5.14 8.81
CA ALA A 7 -7.92 -6.16 7.97
C ALA A 7 -9.40 -5.84 7.70
N ARG A 8 -9.83 -6.13 6.47
CA ARG A 8 -11.21 -6.08 6.00
C ARG A 8 -11.70 -7.50 5.72
N THR A 9 -13.03 -7.64 5.67
CA THR A 9 -13.68 -8.92 5.37
C THR A 9 -13.93 -9.13 3.87
N ASP A 10 -13.72 -8.11 3.04
CA ASP A 10 -13.78 -8.21 1.58
C ASP A 10 -12.38 -8.33 0.97
N ARG A 11 -12.26 -8.48 -0.36
CA ARG A 11 -10.97 -8.54 -1.07
C ARG A 11 -10.58 -7.19 -1.68
N ARG A 12 -10.80 -6.10 -0.92
CA ARG A 12 -10.48 -4.74 -1.36
C ARG A 12 -9.42 -4.12 -0.47
N VAL A 13 -8.53 -3.35 -1.08
CA VAL A 13 -7.59 -2.48 -0.38
C VAL A 13 -8.04 -1.03 -0.57
N HIS A 14 -8.15 -0.29 0.52
CA HIS A 14 -8.36 1.14 0.54
C HIS A 14 -7.16 1.80 1.21
N ALA A 15 -6.52 2.75 0.53
CA ALA A 15 -5.37 3.45 1.06
C ALA A 15 -5.60 4.96 1.07
N VAL A 16 -5.20 5.62 2.15
CA VAL A 16 -5.15 7.09 2.23
C VAL A 16 -3.75 7.55 2.56
N ALA A 17 -3.32 8.65 1.93
CA ALA A 17 -2.07 9.33 2.19
C ALA A 17 -2.36 10.83 2.41
N PRO A 18 -2.77 11.25 3.63
CA PRO A 18 -3.22 12.61 3.90
C PRO A 18 -2.19 13.68 3.56
N ASP A 19 -0.90 13.39 3.82
CA ASP A 19 0.22 14.30 3.53
C ASP A 19 0.39 14.59 2.02
N LEU A 20 -0.19 13.74 1.17
CA LEU A 20 -0.14 13.82 -0.29
C LEU A 20 -1.51 14.15 -0.90
N ASP A 21 -2.53 14.47 -0.08
CA ASP A 21 -3.94 14.56 -0.45
C ASP A 21 -4.42 13.37 -1.33
N GLY A 22 -3.84 12.20 -1.05
CA GLY A 22 -3.96 11.02 -1.88
C GLY A 22 -4.95 10.01 -1.32
N ARG A 23 -5.76 9.42 -2.20
CA ARG A 23 -6.58 8.25 -1.89
C ARG A 23 -6.52 7.26 -3.02
N ASP A 24 -6.54 5.98 -2.68
CA ASP A 24 -6.58 4.90 -3.65
C ASP A 24 -7.46 3.73 -3.16
N ALA A 25 -8.10 3.04 -4.08
CA ALA A 25 -8.88 1.85 -3.78
C ALA A 25 -8.87 0.85 -4.93
N PHE A 26 -8.64 -0.43 -4.63
CA PHE A 26 -8.58 -1.49 -5.61
C PHE A 26 -9.05 -2.83 -5.05
N ALA A 27 -9.46 -3.73 -5.94
CA ALA A 27 -9.71 -5.13 -5.60
C ALA A 27 -8.43 -5.93 -5.81
N LEU A 28 -8.12 -6.83 -4.88
CA LEU A 28 -6.97 -7.75 -5.02
C LEU A 28 -7.16 -8.71 -6.20
N ASP A 29 -8.41 -9.03 -6.52
CA ASP A 29 -8.77 -9.93 -7.62
C ASP A 29 -8.62 -9.32 -9.02
N SER A 30 -8.48 -7.99 -9.12
CA SER A 30 -8.37 -7.28 -10.41
C SER A 30 -7.41 -6.08 -10.31
N LEU A 31 -6.12 -6.36 -10.49
CA LEU A 31 -5.03 -5.39 -10.40
C LEU A 31 -4.48 -5.01 -11.79
N ASP A 32 -5.38 -4.79 -12.75
CA ASP A 32 -5.01 -4.44 -14.13
C ASP A 32 -4.49 -2.99 -14.25
N ASP A 33 -4.94 -2.12 -13.35
CA ASP A 33 -4.46 -0.75 -13.22
C ASP A 33 -3.35 -0.66 -12.17
N PRO A 34 -2.10 -0.39 -12.57
CA PRO A 34 -0.99 -0.23 -11.65
C PRO A 34 -1.10 1.04 -10.80
N GLY A 35 -2.01 1.97 -11.11
CA GLY A 35 -2.10 3.26 -10.45
C GLY A 35 -0.90 4.17 -10.74
N GLU A 36 -0.91 5.34 -10.10
CA GLU A 36 0.10 6.40 -10.30
C GLU A 36 0.69 6.88 -8.97
N GLY A 37 1.87 7.51 -9.03
CA GLY A 37 2.54 8.07 -7.86
C GLY A 37 2.76 7.04 -6.75
N TRP A 38 2.40 7.40 -5.52
CA TRP A 38 2.56 6.54 -4.34
C TRP A 38 1.68 5.28 -4.38
N ALA A 39 0.50 5.37 -5.00
CA ALA A 39 -0.48 4.28 -5.05
C ALA A 39 0.06 3.07 -5.83
N ARG A 40 0.92 3.32 -6.84
CA ARG A 40 1.58 2.26 -7.60
C ARG A 40 2.41 1.33 -6.74
N TYR A 41 3.12 1.88 -5.76
CA TYR A 41 3.94 1.09 -4.84
C TYR A 41 3.06 0.25 -3.91
N VAL A 42 1.97 0.82 -3.39
CA VAL A 42 1.01 0.11 -2.54
C VAL A 42 0.37 -1.06 -3.29
N ARG A 43 -0.11 -0.82 -4.51
CA ARG A 43 -0.68 -1.84 -5.39
C ARG A 43 0.31 -2.95 -5.71
N GLY A 44 1.54 -2.58 -6.08
CA GLY A 44 2.60 -3.55 -6.40
C GLY A 44 2.93 -4.46 -5.22
N VAL A 45 3.08 -3.90 -4.02
CA VAL A 45 3.34 -4.68 -2.81
C VAL A 45 2.17 -5.59 -2.46
N ALA A 46 0.94 -5.07 -2.48
CA ALA A 46 -0.26 -5.87 -2.23
C ALA A 46 -0.38 -7.03 -3.23
N ALA A 47 -0.13 -6.79 -4.51
CA ALA A 47 -0.14 -7.81 -5.56
C ALA A 47 0.90 -8.91 -5.32
N LEU A 48 2.11 -8.53 -4.91
CA LEU A 48 3.19 -9.49 -4.65
C LEU A 48 2.89 -10.33 -3.41
N LEU A 49 2.40 -9.72 -2.33
CA LEU A 49 2.05 -10.42 -1.11
C LEU A 49 0.86 -11.38 -1.31
N ASP A 50 -0.17 -10.94 -2.03
CA ASP A 50 -1.33 -11.78 -2.34
C ASP A 50 -0.94 -13.04 -3.13
N ARG A 51 0.07 -12.94 -4.01
CA ARG A 51 0.60 -14.07 -4.79
C ARG A 51 1.59 -14.95 -4.02
N ALA A 52 2.21 -14.45 -2.95
CA ALA A 52 3.33 -15.11 -2.28
C ALA A 52 2.90 -16.04 -1.11
N GLY A 53 1.64 -15.97 -0.66
CA GLY A 53 1.13 -16.74 0.48
C GLY A 53 -0.29 -17.28 0.29
N ASP A 54 -1.02 -17.50 1.39
CA ASP A 54 -2.40 -18.03 1.40
C ASP A 54 -3.48 -17.01 0.97
N GLY A 55 -3.08 -15.96 0.26
CA GLY A 55 -3.93 -14.82 -0.12
C GLY A 55 -3.95 -13.73 0.95
N LEU A 56 -3.87 -12.47 0.51
CA LEU A 56 -3.97 -11.31 1.37
C LEU A 56 -5.47 -11.04 1.66
N PRO A 57 -5.88 -10.74 2.91
CA PRO A 57 -7.21 -10.20 3.16
C PRO A 57 -7.33 -8.80 2.53
N GLY A 58 -8.55 -8.29 2.36
CA GLY A 58 -8.70 -6.85 2.13
C GLY A 58 -8.11 -6.04 3.29
N ALA A 59 -7.78 -4.78 3.04
CA ALA A 59 -7.16 -3.92 4.04
C ALA A 59 -7.56 -2.45 3.90
N ASP A 60 -7.73 -1.76 5.03
CA ASP A 60 -7.68 -0.30 5.08
C ASP A 60 -6.27 0.12 5.51
N LEU A 61 -5.64 1.03 4.77
CA LEU A 61 -4.29 1.53 4.99
C LEU A 61 -4.31 3.06 5.16
N ALA A 62 -3.57 3.55 6.15
CA ALA A 62 -3.24 4.97 6.28
C ALA A 62 -1.72 5.14 6.23
N VAL A 63 -1.25 5.90 5.26
CA VAL A 63 0.16 6.17 5.01
C VAL A 63 0.46 7.62 5.38
N ALA A 64 1.48 7.83 6.20
CA ALA A 64 2.01 9.15 6.53
C ALA A 64 3.55 9.13 6.51
N GLY A 65 4.18 10.28 6.29
CA GLY A 65 5.63 10.31 6.26
C GLY A 65 6.24 11.69 6.11
N ASP A 66 7.37 11.84 6.77
CA ASP A 66 8.26 13.00 6.75
C ASP A 66 9.34 12.92 5.66
N VAL A 67 9.40 11.82 4.90
CA VAL A 67 10.40 11.63 3.84
C VAL A 67 9.96 12.38 2.58
N PRO A 68 10.68 13.43 2.15
CA PRO A 68 10.29 14.21 0.98
C PRO A 68 10.36 13.37 -0.29
N VAL A 69 9.30 13.43 -1.10
CA VAL A 69 9.25 12.80 -2.42
C VAL A 69 10.33 13.42 -3.30
N GLY A 70 11.16 12.57 -3.93
CA GLY A 70 12.15 13.03 -4.92
C GLY A 70 13.47 13.57 -4.37
N ALA A 71 13.71 13.54 -3.05
CA ALA A 71 14.97 14.00 -2.45
C ALA A 71 16.17 13.04 -2.62
N GLY A 72 16.05 11.99 -3.45
CA GLY A 72 17.10 10.98 -3.63
C GLY A 72 17.33 10.06 -2.42
N MET A 73 16.45 10.08 -1.42
CA MET A 73 16.56 9.31 -0.17
C MET A 73 15.76 7.99 -0.17
N SER A 74 15.61 7.33 -1.33
CA SER A 74 14.89 6.04 -1.43
C SER A 74 13.47 6.05 -0.84
N SER A 75 12.74 7.17 -0.97
CA SER A 75 11.37 7.34 -0.46
C SER A 75 10.39 6.25 -0.93
N SER A 76 10.58 5.68 -2.12
CA SER A 76 9.79 4.56 -2.63
C SER A 76 10.05 3.26 -1.89
N ALA A 77 11.32 2.91 -1.64
CA ALA A 77 11.68 1.69 -0.92
C ALA A 77 11.19 1.73 0.54
N ALA A 78 11.27 2.90 1.19
CA ALA A 78 10.73 3.09 2.53
C ALA A 78 9.21 2.87 2.56
N LEU A 79 8.47 3.35 1.55
CA LEU A 79 7.05 3.11 1.41
C LEU A 79 6.75 1.62 1.17
N GLU A 80 7.44 0.99 0.22
CA GLU A 80 7.24 -0.42 -0.11
C GLU A 80 7.47 -1.33 1.10
N VAL A 81 8.56 -1.12 1.85
CA VAL A 81 8.89 -1.91 3.06
C VAL A 81 7.87 -1.67 4.18
N ALA A 82 7.45 -0.42 4.40
CA ALA A 82 6.48 -0.11 5.45
C ALA A 82 5.10 -0.71 5.14
N VAL A 83 4.66 -0.63 3.88
CA VAL A 83 3.41 -1.25 3.41
C VAL A 83 3.50 -2.76 3.50
N ALA A 84 4.59 -3.37 3.04
CA ALA A 84 4.77 -4.82 3.09
C ALA A 84 4.74 -5.33 4.54
N THR A 85 5.43 -4.62 5.44
CA THR A 85 5.46 -4.96 6.86
C THR A 85 4.07 -4.88 7.50
N ALA A 86 3.32 -3.82 7.19
CA ALA A 86 1.98 -3.61 7.74
C ALA A 86 0.97 -4.65 7.23
N LEU A 87 1.02 -4.96 5.93
CA LEU A 87 0.14 -5.95 5.30
C LEU A 87 0.45 -7.39 5.74
N SER A 88 1.72 -7.76 5.87
CA SER A 88 2.12 -9.09 6.36
C SER A 88 1.80 -9.34 7.83
N ALA A 89 1.42 -8.30 8.58
CA ALA A 89 1.01 -8.40 9.98
C ALA A 89 -0.52 -8.48 10.18
N LEU A 90 -1.31 -8.45 9.09
CA LEU A 90 -2.76 -8.66 9.09
C LEU A 90 -3.11 -10.15 9.12
#